data_AF-A0A7W4KQZ6-F1
#
_entry.id   AF-A0A7W4KQZ6-F1
#
_cell.length_a   1.000
_cell.length_b   1.000
_cell.length_c   1.000
_cell.angle_alpha   90.00
_cell.angle_beta   90.00
_cell.angle_gamma   90.00
#
_symmetry.space_group_name_H-M   'P 1'
#
loop_
_entity.id
_entity.type
_entity.pdbx_description
1 polymer ?
#
loop_
_entity_poly.entity_id
_entity_poly.type
_entity_poly.pdbx_seq_one_letter_code
_entity_poly.pdbx_strand_id
1 'polypeptide(L)'
;YIHAQKNMNTEVLNNRTTDVINNHAEKIGNNQAITVTNNQIQNIGVNQIQTVGVNQVETVGSNQIIKVGSNQVEKVGIIRALTVGVAYQTTVGGIMNTSVALLQSSQVGLHKSLMVGMGYSVNVGNNVTFSVGKTMKENTGQTAVYSAGEHLELCCGKARLVLTKDGSIFLNGTHIHLEGESDVNGDAPVINWNCGATQPVPDAPVPKDLPPGMPDMRQF
;
A
#
# COMPACT_ATOMS: atom_id res chain seq x y z
N TYR A 1 32.09 -28.62 -45.73
CA TYR A 1 32.90 -28.11 -44.61
C TYR A 1 33.67 -26.90 -45.11
N ILE A 2 33.50 -25.75 -44.46
CA ILE A 2 34.26 -24.53 -44.75
C ILE A 2 35.04 -24.21 -43.48
N HIS A 3 36.32 -23.93 -43.60
CA HIS A 3 37.21 -23.60 -42.50
C HIS A 3 37.94 -22.30 -42.81
N ALA A 4 37.96 -21.38 -41.85
CA ALA A 4 38.77 -20.16 -41.91
C ALA A 4 39.62 -20.07 -40.65
N GLN A 5 40.90 -19.66 -40.79
CA GLN A 5 41.86 -19.59 -39.69
C GLN A 5 41.97 -18.20 -39.05
N LYS A 6 41.59 -17.14 -39.77
CA LYS A 6 41.67 -15.75 -39.29
C LYS A 6 40.32 -15.05 -39.42
N ASN A 7 39.89 -14.80 -40.66
CA ASN A 7 38.67 -14.10 -40.99
C ASN A 7 37.86 -14.85 -42.06
N MET A 8 36.55 -14.65 -42.02
CA MET A 8 35.63 -15.03 -43.08
C MET A 8 34.62 -13.88 -43.19
N ASN A 9 34.46 -13.36 -44.40
CA ASN A 9 33.47 -12.33 -44.71
C ASN A 9 32.50 -12.92 -45.73
N THR A 10 31.21 -12.65 -45.57
CA THR A 10 30.19 -13.03 -46.53
C THR A 10 29.33 -11.81 -46.80
N GLU A 11 29.35 -11.35 -48.05
CA GLU A 11 28.54 -10.24 -48.52
C GLU A 11 27.52 -10.76 -49.53
N VAL A 12 26.26 -10.39 -49.35
CA VAL A 12 25.17 -10.73 -50.27
C VAL A 12 24.44 -9.43 -50.59
N LEU A 13 24.54 -8.97 -51.84
CA LEU A 13 24.05 -7.67 -52.28
C LEU A 13 22.53 -7.61 -52.53
N ASN A 14 21.85 -8.74 -52.43
CA ASN A 14 20.40 -8.83 -52.63
C ASN A 14 19.76 -9.62 -51.48
N ASN A 15 19.47 -10.92 -51.68
CA ASN A 15 18.75 -11.73 -50.71
C ASN A 15 19.57 -12.96 -50.29
N ARG A 16 19.52 -13.30 -49.00
CA ARG A 16 20.06 -14.53 -48.44
C ARG A 16 18.99 -15.23 -47.62
N THR A 17 18.77 -16.51 -47.88
CA THR A 17 17.89 -17.39 -47.09
C THR A 17 18.74 -18.48 -46.44
N THR A 18 18.40 -18.87 -45.22
CA THR A 18 18.97 -20.05 -44.56
C THR A 18 17.83 -20.93 -44.10
N ASP A 19 17.81 -22.16 -44.58
CA ASP A 19 16.84 -23.18 -44.18
C ASP A 19 17.59 -24.34 -43.53
N VAL A 20 17.12 -24.79 -42.38
CA VAL A 20 17.73 -25.86 -41.59
C VAL A 20 16.63 -26.84 -41.18
N ILE A 21 16.64 -28.02 -41.79
CA ILE A 21 15.55 -29.01 -41.66
C ILE A 21 15.55 -29.70 -40.28
N ASN A 22 16.72 -29.88 -39.68
CA ASN A 22 16.87 -30.65 -38.45
C ASN A 22 17.32 -29.77 -37.27
N ASN A 23 18.63 -29.50 -37.15
CA ASN A 23 19.19 -28.79 -36.00
C ASN A 23 20.20 -27.73 -36.43
N HIS A 24 20.17 -26.58 -35.75
CA HIS A 24 21.19 -25.55 -35.82
C HIS A 24 21.83 -25.38 -34.44
N ALA A 25 23.16 -25.33 -34.38
CA ALA A 25 23.90 -25.02 -33.17
C ALA A 25 25.00 -24.00 -33.51
N GLU A 26 25.05 -22.92 -32.74
CA GLU A 26 26.06 -21.88 -32.84
C GLU A 26 26.74 -21.75 -31.48
N LYS A 27 28.08 -21.72 -31.47
CA LYS A 27 28.89 -21.47 -30.28
C LYS A 27 29.83 -20.31 -30.57
N ILE A 28 29.65 -19.23 -29.84
CA ILE A 28 30.53 -18.06 -29.90
C ILE A 28 31.46 -18.11 -28.69
N GLY A 29 32.78 -18.08 -28.92
CA GLY A 29 33.78 -18.17 -27.85
C GLY A 29 34.01 -16.84 -27.10
N ASN A 30 33.76 -15.71 -27.77
CA ASN A 30 33.93 -14.37 -27.22
C ASN A 30 32.61 -13.59 -27.34
N ASN A 31 32.52 -12.65 -28.29
CA ASN A 31 31.39 -11.72 -28.40
C ASN A 31 30.60 -11.95 -29.70
N GLN A 32 29.30 -11.72 -29.64
CA GLN A 32 28.39 -11.66 -30.79
C GLN A 32 27.72 -10.29 -30.82
N ALA A 33 27.73 -9.65 -31.98
CA ALA A 33 27.00 -8.41 -32.23
C ALA A 33 26.03 -8.65 -33.40
N ILE A 34 24.77 -8.29 -33.20
CA ILE A 34 23.71 -8.40 -34.21
C ILE A 34 23.11 -7.01 -34.35
N THR A 35 23.12 -6.49 -35.58
CA THR A 35 22.49 -5.21 -35.91
C THR A 35 21.43 -5.46 -36.97
N VAL A 36 20.19 -5.08 -36.66
CA VAL A 36 19.07 -5.10 -37.59
C VAL A 36 18.58 -3.66 -37.74
N THR A 37 18.64 -3.12 -38.95
CA THR A 37 18.31 -1.70 -39.22
C THR A 37 16.83 -1.44 -39.40
N ASN A 38 16.07 -2.47 -39.80
CA ASN A 38 14.63 -2.41 -40.00
C ASN A 38 13.95 -3.26 -38.91
N ASN A 39 13.42 -4.42 -39.29
CA ASN A 39 12.58 -5.24 -38.41
C ASN A 39 13.24 -6.59 -38.09
N GLN A 40 13.14 -7.01 -36.84
CA GLN A 40 13.46 -8.38 -36.41
C GLN A 40 12.17 -9.04 -35.91
N ILE A 41 11.81 -10.17 -36.51
CA ILE A 41 10.64 -10.97 -36.13
C ILE A 41 11.15 -12.35 -35.72
N GLN A 42 10.76 -12.79 -34.52
CA GLN A 42 11.13 -14.11 -33.99
C GLN A 42 9.86 -14.88 -33.65
N ASN A 43 9.67 -16.01 -34.34
CA ASN A 43 8.57 -16.93 -34.08
C ASN A 43 9.14 -18.20 -33.45
N ILE A 44 8.78 -18.46 -32.19
CA ILE A 44 9.16 -19.68 -31.48
C ILE A 44 7.93 -20.57 -31.37
N GLY A 45 8.00 -21.79 -31.91
CA GLY A 45 6.86 -22.71 -31.93
C GLY A 45 6.59 -23.44 -30.61
N VAL A 46 7.63 -23.62 -29.77
CA VAL A 46 7.51 -24.38 -28.51
C VAL A 46 8.03 -23.57 -27.33
N ASN A 47 9.35 -23.49 -27.13
CA ASN A 47 9.96 -22.86 -25.94
C ASN A 47 11.12 -21.96 -26.31
N GLN A 48 11.26 -20.84 -25.60
CA GLN A 48 12.45 -19.99 -25.59
C GLN A 48 13.02 -19.97 -24.18
N ILE A 49 14.31 -20.31 -24.03
CA ILE A 49 15.02 -20.28 -22.75
C ILE A 49 16.20 -19.32 -22.91
N GLN A 50 16.19 -18.25 -22.12
CA GLN A 50 17.27 -17.26 -22.06
C GLN A 50 17.94 -17.37 -20.69
N THR A 51 19.23 -17.66 -20.66
CA THR A 51 20.03 -17.60 -19.43
C THR A 51 21.06 -16.49 -19.58
N VAL A 52 21.12 -15.61 -18.58
CA VAL A 52 22.06 -14.49 -18.54
C VAL A 52 22.88 -14.62 -17.27
N GLY A 53 24.21 -14.70 -17.41
CA GLY A 53 25.10 -14.96 -16.28
C GLY A 53 25.41 -13.75 -15.40
N VAL A 54 25.34 -12.54 -15.97
CA VAL A 54 25.67 -11.30 -15.25
C VAL A 54 24.53 -10.30 -15.35
N ASN A 55 24.39 -9.60 -16.48
CA ASN A 55 23.43 -8.50 -16.64
C ASN A 55 22.65 -8.60 -17.96
N GLN A 56 21.37 -8.27 -17.89
CA GLN A 56 20.52 -7.99 -19.05
C GLN A 56 20.08 -6.52 -18.98
N VAL A 57 20.32 -5.76 -20.03
CA VAL A 57 19.89 -4.36 -20.16
C VAL A 57 19.04 -4.25 -21.40
N GLU A 58 17.81 -3.76 -21.24
CA GLU A 58 16.85 -3.56 -22.32
C GLU A 58 16.45 -2.09 -22.37
N THR A 59 16.56 -1.48 -23.56
CA THR A 59 16.14 -0.11 -23.82
C THR A 59 15.13 -0.12 -24.95
N VAL A 60 13.91 0.35 -24.67
CA VAL A 60 12.83 0.47 -25.65
C VAL A 60 12.58 1.94 -25.94
N GLY A 61 12.75 2.35 -27.21
CA GLY A 61 12.63 3.76 -27.60
C GLY A 61 11.21 4.29 -27.68
N SER A 62 10.21 3.40 -27.82
CA SER A 62 8.80 3.79 -27.91
C SER A 62 7.95 2.95 -26.94
N ASN A 63 7.30 1.88 -27.41
CA ASN A 63 6.35 1.10 -26.62
C ASN A 63 6.83 -0.33 -26.41
N GLN A 64 6.60 -0.86 -25.20
CA GLN A 64 6.75 -2.28 -24.87
C GLN A 64 5.37 -2.84 -24.53
N ILE A 65 4.94 -3.87 -25.26
CA ILE A 65 3.66 -4.55 -25.04
C ILE A 65 3.94 -6.02 -24.74
N ILE A 66 3.50 -6.47 -23.57
CA ILE A 66 3.68 -7.85 -23.12
C ILE A 66 2.29 -8.45 -22.95
N LYS A 67 2.00 -9.51 -23.72
CA LYS A 67 0.77 -10.29 -23.59
C LYS A 67 1.13 -11.71 -23.15
N VAL A 68 0.66 -12.09 -21.98
CA VAL A 68 0.88 -13.44 -21.42
C VAL A 68 -0.42 -14.22 -21.52
N GLY A 69 -0.37 -15.44 -22.09
CA GLY A 69 -1.56 -16.26 -22.34
C GLY A 69 -2.10 -16.97 -21.10
N SER A 70 -1.25 -17.25 -20.11
CA SER A 70 -1.65 -17.95 -18.88
C SER A 70 -1.11 -17.26 -17.64
N ASN A 71 0.15 -17.50 -17.28
CA ASN A 71 0.72 -17.03 -16.01
C ASN A 71 2.02 -16.27 -16.22
N GLN A 72 2.20 -15.20 -15.46
CA GLN A 72 3.46 -14.48 -15.33
C GLN A 72 3.95 -14.61 -13.89
N VAL A 73 5.14 -15.20 -13.70
CA VAL A 73 5.78 -15.33 -12.39
C VAL A 73 7.08 -14.56 -12.42
N GLU A 74 7.22 -13.57 -11.53
CA GLU A 74 8.42 -12.76 -11.38
C GLU A 74 9.02 -13.00 -10.00
N LYS A 75 10.29 -13.40 -9.94
CA LYS A 75 11.05 -13.55 -8.70
C LYS A 75 12.23 -12.61 -8.73
N VAL A 76 12.32 -11.74 -7.74
CA VAL A 76 13.40 -10.76 -7.60
C VAL A 76 14.19 -11.09 -6.34
N GLY A 77 15.52 -11.24 -6.47
CA GLY A 77 16.36 -11.71 -5.37
C GLY A 77 16.63 -10.68 -4.28
N ILE A 78 16.68 -9.39 -4.63
CA ILE A 78 17.05 -8.31 -3.69
C ILE A 78 16.04 -7.15 -3.77
N ILE A 79 16.03 -6.39 -4.86
CA ILE A 79 15.24 -5.15 -4.99
C ILE A 79 14.55 -5.10 -6.35
N ARG A 80 13.28 -4.67 -6.33
CA ARG A 80 12.50 -4.27 -7.51
C ARG A 80 12.15 -2.79 -7.38
N ALA A 81 12.61 -1.97 -8.31
CA ALA A 81 12.28 -0.55 -8.38
C ALA A 81 11.46 -0.27 -9.65
N LEU A 82 10.38 0.49 -9.53
CA LEU A 82 9.51 0.89 -10.63
C LEU A 82 9.29 2.40 -10.58
N THR A 83 9.74 3.10 -11.61
CA THR A 83 9.53 4.54 -11.79
C THR A 83 8.66 4.74 -13.02
N VAL A 84 7.58 5.50 -12.88
CA VAL A 84 6.62 5.78 -13.96
C VAL A 84 6.49 7.29 -14.13
N GLY A 85 6.65 7.78 -15.36
CA GLY A 85 6.74 9.22 -15.62
C GLY A 85 5.42 9.99 -15.56
N VAL A 86 4.29 9.35 -15.86
CA VAL A 86 2.99 10.04 -15.97
C VAL A 86 1.91 9.35 -15.15
N ALA A 87 1.51 8.14 -15.53
CA ALA A 87 0.39 7.43 -14.92
C ALA A 87 0.68 5.94 -14.78
N TYR A 88 0.28 5.37 -13.64
CA TYR A 88 0.36 3.95 -13.36
C TYR A 88 -1.03 3.43 -12.97
N GLN A 89 -1.50 2.39 -13.66
CA GLN A 89 -2.82 1.81 -13.44
C GLN A 89 -2.70 0.29 -13.38
N THR A 90 -3.40 -0.31 -12.42
CA THR A 90 -3.48 -1.75 -12.24
C THR A 90 -4.95 -2.13 -12.16
N THR A 91 -5.41 -2.98 -13.07
CA THR A 91 -6.74 -3.61 -13.01
C THR A 91 -6.56 -5.10 -12.80
N VAL A 92 -7.25 -5.63 -11.80
CA VAL A 92 -7.28 -7.06 -11.49
C VAL A 92 -8.72 -7.52 -11.59
N GLY A 93 -8.99 -8.49 -12.46
CA GLY A 93 -10.34 -9.04 -12.64
C GLY A 93 -10.78 -10.04 -11.56
N GLY A 94 -9.84 -10.51 -10.75
CA GLY A 94 -10.07 -11.43 -9.63
C GLY A 94 -9.56 -10.86 -8.31
N ILE A 95 -8.76 -11.64 -7.59
CA ILE A 95 -8.27 -11.28 -6.26
C ILE A 95 -6.87 -10.65 -6.36
N MET A 96 -6.65 -9.57 -5.61
CA MET A 96 -5.33 -8.98 -5.39
C MET A 96 -4.95 -9.17 -3.91
N ASN A 97 -3.79 -9.77 -3.65
CA ASN A 97 -3.22 -9.88 -2.30
C ASN A 97 -1.82 -9.24 -2.28
N THR A 98 -1.55 -8.48 -1.22
CA THR A 98 -0.24 -7.85 -0.97
C THR A 98 0.21 -8.23 0.42
N SER A 99 1.32 -8.96 0.52
CA SER A 99 1.92 -9.37 1.78
C SER A 99 3.30 -8.74 1.92
N VAL A 100 3.52 -8.03 3.03
CA VAL A 100 4.77 -7.30 3.31
C VAL A 100 5.27 -7.72 4.67
N ALA A 101 6.52 -8.21 4.73
CA ALA A 101 7.08 -8.79 5.96
C ALA A 101 7.58 -7.77 6.97
N LEU A 102 8.00 -6.58 6.51
CA LEU A 102 8.65 -5.57 7.36
C LEU A 102 7.81 -4.30 7.45
N LEU A 103 7.74 -3.53 6.35
CA LEU A 103 7.11 -2.22 6.35
C LEU A 103 6.53 -1.89 4.98
N GLN A 104 5.31 -1.33 4.99
CA GLN A 104 4.65 -0.76 3.84
C GLN A 104 4.36 0.73 4.09
N SER A 105 4.86 1.61 3.22
CA SER A 105 4.60 3.06 3.27
C SER A 105 3.94 3.53 1.98
N SER A 106 3.04 4.51 2.08
CA SER A 106 2.35 5.12 0.94
C SER A 106 2.29 6.63 1.13
N GLN A 107 2.89 7.38 0.20
CA GLN A 107 2.88 8.83 0.19
C GLN A 107 2.15 9.31 -1.06
N VAL A 108 1.18 10.21 -0.89
CA VAL A 108 0.37 10.76 -1.98
C VAL A 108 0.37 12.27 -1.87
N GLY A 109 0.87 12.96 -2.89
CA GLY A 109 1.13 14.41 -2.82
C GLY A 109 -0.10 15.32 -2.93
N LEU A 110 -1.16 14.86 -3.61
CA LEU A 110 -2.35 15.68 -3.86
C LEU A 110 -3.61 15.10 -3.21
N HIS A 111 -4.05 13.93 -3.66
CA HIS A 111 -5.34 13.37 -3.25
C HIS A 111 -5.33 11.84 -3.31
N LYS A 112 -5.79 11.21 -2.22
CA LYS A 112 -6.00 9.75 -2.13
C LYS A 112 -7.48 9.48 -1.88
N SER A 113 -8.11 8.68 -2.74
CA SER A 113 -9.48 8.19 -2.56
C SER A 113 -9.49 6.66 -2.52
N LEU A 114 -10.29 6.10 -1.63
CA LEU A 114 -10.51 4.66 -1.49
C LEU A 114 -12.02 4.42 -1.52
N MET A 115 -12.48 3.72 -2.55
CA MET A 115 -13.87 3.28 -2.70
C MET A 115 -13.92 1.77 -2.56
N VAL A 116 -14.75 1.27 -1.65
CA VAL A 116 -14.93 -0.15 -1.36
C VAL A 116 -16.40 -0.50 -1.51
N GLY A 117 -16.71 -1.47 -2.36
CA GLY A 117 -18.10 -1.77 -2.75
C GLY A 117 -18.90 -2.58 -1.72
N MET A 118 -18.25 -3.32 -0.82
CA MET A 118 -18.93 -4.18 0.15
C MET A 118 -18.46 -3.93 1.59
N GLY A 119 -17.22 -4.29 1.93
CA GLY A 119 -16.72 -4.20 3.29
C GLY A 119 -15.24 -3.83 3.34
N TYR A 120 -14.90 -2.97 4.30
CA TYR A 120 -13.53 -2.55 4.58
C TYR A 120 -13.20 -2.88 6.04
N SER A 121 -12.27 -3.81 6.26
CA SER A 121 -11.83 -4.25 7.59
C SER A 121 -10.35 -3.94 7.75
N VAL A 122 -10.00 -3.35 8.89
CA VAL A 122 -8.63 -3.02 9.25
C VAL A 122 -8.34 -3.63 10.62
N ASN A 123 -7.37 -4.54 10.69
CA ASN A 123 -6.91 -5.15 11.93
C ASN A 123 -5.48 -4.70 12.18
N VAL A 124 -5.25 -4.02 13.30
CA VAL A 124 -3.95 -3.44 13.67
C VAL A 124 -3.48 -4.09 14.97
N GLY A 125 -2.25 -4.61 14.98
CA GLY A 125 -1.74 -5.36 16.12
C GLY A 125 -1.25 -4.51 17.31
N ASN A 126 -0.92 -3.23 17.08
CA ASN A 126 -0.43 -2.35 18.14
C ASN A 126 -1.17 -1.00 18.14
N ASN A 127 -0.78 -0.05 17.29
CA ASN A 127 -1.33 1.30 17.31
C ASN A 127 -1.78 1.77 15.92
N VAL A 128 -2.89 2.51 15.89
CA VAL A 128 -3.36 3.26 14.74
C VAL A 128 -3.47 4.75 15.12
N THR A 129 -3.05 5.65 14.24
CA THR A 129 -3.10 7.10 14.45
C THR A 129 -3.56 7.79 13.19
N PHE A 130 -4.53 8.69 13.32
CA PHE A 130 -4.99 9.57 12.25
C PHE A 130 -4.71 11.01 12.65
N SER A 131 -3.89 11.72 11.85
CA SER A 131 -3.63 13.15 12.03
C SER A 131 -4.16 13.89 10.81
N VAL A 132 -5.06 14.85 11.04
CA VAL A 132 -5.78 15.56 9.97
C VAL A 132 -5.65 17.06 10.20
N GLY A 133 -5.03 17.77 9.25
CA GLY A 133 -4.70 19.19 9.41
C GLY A 133 -5.88 20.16 9.31
N LYS A 134 -7.07 19.72 8.90
CA LYS A 134 -8.25 20.59 8.75
C LYS A 134 -9.53 19.98 9.33
N THR A 135 -10.07 18.96 8.68
CA THR A 135 -11.38 18.41 9.05
C THR A 135 -11.42 16.92 8.80
N MET A 136 -11.79 16.15 9.82
CA MET A 136 -12.19 14.76 9.70
C MET A 136 -13.72 14.69 9.79
N LYS A 137 -14.34 14.05 8.80
CA LYS A 137 -15.79 13.85 8.75
C LYS A 137 -16.08 12.36 8.58
N GLU A 138 -16.89 11.82 9.46
CA GLU A 138 -17.42 10.46 9.39
C GLU A 138 -18.94 10.54 9.22
N ASN A 139 -19.50 9.78 8.27
CA ASN A 139 -20.94 9.76 8.01
C ASN A 139 -21.40 8.32 7.85
N THR A 140 -22.20 7.84 8.80
CA THR A 140 -22.63 6.45 8.88
C THR A 140 -24.13 6.36 8.70
N GLY A 141 -24.59 5.56 7.74
CA GLY A 141 -26.00 5.54 7.32
C GLY A 141 -26.96 4.83 8.29
N GLN A 142 -26.46 3.92 9.14
CA GLN A 142 -27.30 3.16 10.08
C GLN A 142 -26.78 3.25 11.52
N THR A 143 -25.59 2.71 11.81
CA THR A 143 -25.07 2.65 13.17
C THR A 143 -23.56 2.84 13.19
N ALA A 144 -23.09 3.80 13.98
CA ALA A 144 -21.68 3.96 14.33
C ALA A 144 -21.45 3.46 15.76
N VAL A 145 -20.49 2.57 15.95
CA VAL A 145 -20.15 1.99 17.26
C VAL A 145 -18.69 2.28 17.56
N TYR A 146 -18.43 3.00 18.65
CA TYR A 146 -17.09 3.22 19.20
C TYR A 146 -16.99 2.47 20.52
N SER A 147 -16.06 1.51 20.60
CA SER A 147 -15.86 0.68 21.77
C SER A 147 -14.37 0.64 22.13
N ALA A 148 -14.09 0.73 23.43
CA ALA A 148 -12.76 0.61 23.98
C ALA A 148 -12.80 -0.31 25.19
N GLY A 149 -11.74 -1.10 25.39
CA GLY A 149 -11.66 -2.06 26.50
C GLY A 149 -11.37 -1.43 27.86
N GLU A 150 -10.67 -0.28 27.89
CA GLU A 150 -10.29 0.38 29.14
C GLU A 150 -10.82 1.80 29.26
N HIS A 151 -10.64 2.61 28.21
CA HIS A 151 -10.88 4.05 28.24
C HIS A 151 -11.28 4.54 26.85
N LEU A 152 -12.43 5.18 26.72
CA LEU A 152 -12.87 5.88 25.51
C LEU A 152 -13.00 7.36 25.83
N GLU A 153 -12.37 8.21 25.02
CA GLU A 153 -12.25 9.63 25.30
C GLU A 153 -12.46 10.50 24.07
N LEU A 154 -13.25 11.56 24.23
CA LEU A 154 -13.45 12.63 23.26
C LEU A 154 -12.95 13.94 23.89
N CYS A 155 -12.00 14.61 23.24
CA CYS A 155 -11.34 15.82 23.74
C CYS A 155 -11.48 17.02 22.81
N CYS A 156 -11.68 18.19 23.40
CA CYS A 156 -11.56 19.48 22.72
C CYS A 156 -11.06 20.53 23.72
N GLY A 157 -9.76 20.86 23.66
CA GLY A 157 -9.12 21.71 24.66
C GLY A 157 -9.31 21.15 26.08
N LYS A 158 -9.94 21.93 26.99
CA LYS A 158 -10.23 21.49 28.36
C LYS A 158 -11.49 20.63 28.51
N ALA A 159 -12.31 20.51 27.46
CA ALA A 159 -13.54 19.74 27.51
C ALA A 159 -13.26 18.26 27.20
N ARG A 160 -13.85 17.36 28.00
CA ARG A 160 -13.64 15.90 27.90
C ARG A 160 -14.97 15.17 28.12
N LEU A 161 -15.24 14.17 27.30
CA LEU A 161 -16.21 13.10 27.56
C LEU A 161 -15.45 11.79 27.64
N VAL A 162 -15.50 11.11 28.79
CA VAL A 162 -14.72 9.90 29.05
C VAL A 162 -15.63 8.78 29.56
N LEU A 163 -15.50 7.60 28.97
CA LEU A 163 -16.10 6.36 29.44
C LEU A 163 -14.98 5.40 29.86
N THR A 164 -15.15 4.75 31.00
CA THR A 164 -14.14 3.84 31.56
C THR A 164 -14.68 2.43 31.75
N LYS A 165 -13.79 1.44 31.88
CA LYS A 165 -14.14 0.01 31.98
C LYS A 165 -15.04 -0.37 33.17
N ASP A 166 -15.07 0.45 34.22
CA ASP A 166 -15.95 0.22 35.38
C ASP A 166 -17.38 0.74 35.14
N GLY A 167 -17.64 1.29 33.94
CA GLY A 167 -18.93 1.86 33.56
C GLY A 167 -19.10 3.33 33.91
N SER A 168 -18.11 3.97 34.54
CA SER A 168 -18.18 5.38 34.87
C SER A 168 -18.11 6.26 33.63
N ILE A 169 -18.94 7.30 33.62
CA ILE A 169 -18.99 8.34 32.59
C ILE A 169 -18.60 9.67 33.23
N PHE A 170 -17.62 10.34 32.64
CA PHE A 170 -17.18 11.67 33.07
C PHE A 170 -17.48 12.68 31.97
N LEU A 171 -18.24 13.72 32.33
CA LEU A 171 -18.47 14.89 31.50
C LEU A 171 -17.81 16.09 32.19
N ASN A 172 -16.73 16.60 31.61
CA ASN A 172 -15.94 17.68 32.19
C ASN A 172 -15.73 18.83 31.20
N GLY A 173 -15.81 20.06 31.71
CA GLY A 173 -15.53 21.27 30.98
C GLY A 173 -15.52 22.48 31.92
N THR A 174 -15.07 23.64 31.42
CA THR A 174 -15.11 24.89 32.19
C THR A 174 -16.53 25.38 32.40
N HIS A 175 -17.41 25.10 31.43
CA HIS A 175 -18.84 25.36 31.49
C HIS A 175 -19.57 24.14 30.92
N ILE A 176 -20.60 23.68 31.62
CA ILE A 176 -21.54 22.67 31.13
C ILE A 176 -22.91 23.36 31.11
N HIS A 177 -23.37 23.74 29.92
CA HIS A 177 -24.70 24.29 29.73
C HIS A 177 -25.67 23.13 29.47
N LEU A 178 -26.69 22.99 30.31
CA LEU A 178 -27.77 22.01 30.16
C LEU A 178 -29.07 22.78 29.96
N GLU A 179 -29.67 22.66 28.78
CA GLU A 179 -30.92 23.33 28.43
C GLU A 179 -31.88 22.28 27.85
N GLY A 180 -33.09 22.23 28.39
CA GLY A 180 -34.18 21.42 27.88
C GLY A 180 -35.38 22.30 27.57
N GLU A 181 -36.00 22.11 26.40
CA GLU A 181 -37.20 22.89 26.00
C GLU A 181 -38.43 22.53 26.86
N SER A 182 -38.54 21.28 27.30
CA SER A 182 -39.61 20.82 28.20
C SER A 182 -39.04 20.45 29.57
N ASP A 183 -38.26 19.37 29.66
CA ASP A 183 -37.71 18.88 30.92
C ASP A 183 -36.26 18.42 30.77
N VAL A 184 -35.50 18.42 31.87
CA VAL A 184 -34.23 17.72 32.03
C VAL A 184 -34.41 16.70 33.15
N ASN A 185 -34.56 15.43 32.80
CA ASN A 185 -34.82 14.35 33.77
C ASN A 185 -33.51 13.62 34.13
N GLY A 186 -33.36 13.32 35.42
CA GLY A 186 -32.32 12.43 35.93
C GLY A 186 -32.91 11.56 37.02
N ASP A 187 -32.66 10.26 36.95
CA ASP A 187 -33.13 9.28 37.92
C ASP A 187 -31.96 8.42 38.38
N ALA A 188 -31.77 8.35 39.70
CA ALA A 188 -30.78 7.55 40.37
C ALA A 188 -31.17 7.46 41.85
N PRO A 189 -30.68 6.44 42.59
CA PRO A 189 -30.86 6.40 44.04
C PRO A 189 -30.34 7.66 44.77
N VAL A 190 -29.32 8.32 44.22
CA VAL A 190 -28.75 9.57 44.77
C VAL A 190 -28.36 10.49 43.61
N ILE A 191 -28.74 11.76 43.71
CA ILE A 191 -28.31 12.82 42.79
C ILE A 191 -27.65 13.93 43.60
N ASN A 192 -26.41 14.26 43.24
CA ASN A 192 -25.51 15.12 43.99
C ASN A 192 -25.16 16.38 43.19
N TRP A 193 -25.69 17.54 43.60
CA TRP A 193 -25.43 18.83 42.96
C TRP A 193 -24.66 19.76 43.88
N ASN A 194 -23.58 20.35 43.37
CA ASN A 194 -22.76 21.33 44.10
C ASN A 194 -22.33 20.87 45.51
N CYS A 195 -22.00 19.58 45.66
CA CYS A 195 -21.62 18.98 46.95
C CYS A 195 -20.13 18.63 47.04
N GLY A 196 -19.36 18.84 45.97
CA GLY A 196 -17.93 18.51 45.91
C GLY A 196 -17.60 17.02 45.80
N ALA A 197 -18.59 16.13 45.65
CA ALA A 197 -18.38 14.69 45.55
C ALA A 197 -17.89 14.20 44.17
N THR A 198 -17.72 15.12 43.20
CA THR A 198 -17.28 14.79 41.85
C THR A 198 -15.85 14.23 41.85
N GLN A 199 -15.65 13.09 41.20
CA GLN A 199 -14.32 12.53 40.99
C GLN A 199 -13.63 13.19 39.78
N PRO A 200 -12.29 13.37 39.83
CA PRO A 200 -11.55 13.88 38.68
C PRO A 200 -11.66 12.91 37.50
N VAL A 201 -11.59 13.45 36.27
CA VAL A 201 -11.52 12.62 35.06
C VAL A 201 -10.26 11.77 35.15
N PRO A 202 -10.34 10.43 35.06
CA PRO A 202 -9.18 9.57 35.12
C PRO A 202 -8.25 9.83 33.94
N ASP A 203 -6.95 9.67 34.17
CA ASP A 203 -5.97 9.72 33.10
C ASP A 203 -6.13 8.53 32.17
N ALA A 204 -5.99 8.76 30.87
CA ALA A 204 -5.94 7.68 29.90
C ALA A 204 -4.77 6.74 30.25
N PRO A 205 -4.96 5.40 30.16
CA PRO A 205 -3.91 4.43 30.40
C PRO A 205 -2.64 4.79 29.62
N VAL A 206 -1.49 4.78 30.28
CA VAL A 206 -0.21 5.01 29.61
C VAL A 206 0.05 3.83 28.66
N PRO A 207 0.22 4.06 27.34
CA PRO A 207 0.57 2.98 26.44
C PRO A 207 1.91 2.39 26.87
N LYS A 208 1.95 1.07 27.12
CA LYS A 208 3.16 0.38 27.61
C LYS A 208 4.32 0.39 26.59
N ASP A 209 4.01 0.65 25.31
CA ASP A 209 4.95 0.59 24.19
C ASP A 209 4.87 1.84 23.29
N LEU A 210 5.03 3.04 23.84
CA LEU A 210 5.24 4.25 23.02
C LEU A 210 6.61 4.15 22.31
N PRO A 211 6.68 4.17 20.97
CA PRO A 211 7.96 4.28 20.27
C PRO A 211 8.67 5.59 20.67
N PRO A 212 10.01 5.60 20.80
CA PRO A 212 10.75 6.82 21.13
C PRO A 212 10.46 7.93 20.10
N GLY A 213 9.98 9.09 20.58
CA GLY A 213 9.83 10.30 19.77
C GLY A 213 8.44 10.57 19.18
N MET A 214 7.43 9.73 19.44
CA MET A 214 6.05 10.09 19.10
C MET A 214 5.49 11.04 20.16
N PRO A 215 5.08 12.27 19.80
CA PRO A 215 4.49 13.19 20.77
C PRO A 215 3.22 12.58 21.34
N ASP A 216 3.08 12.69 22.65
CA ASP A 216 1.87 12.31 23.34
C ASP A 216 0.74 13.24 22.90
N MET A 217 -0.13 12.74 22.03
CA MET A 217 -1.24 13.51 21.48
C MET A 217 -2.29 13.89 22.56
N ARG A 218 -2.14 13.43 23.81
CA ARG A 218 -2.92 13.89 24.98
C ARG A 218 -2.63 15.34 25.38
N GLN A 219 -1.55 15.96 24.87
CA GLN A 219 -1.13 17.32 25.24
C GLN A 219 -1.60 18.42 24.27
N PHE A 220 -2.34 18.07 23.20
CA PHE A 220 -2.84 19.00 22.19
C PHE A 220 -4.36 19.08 22.18
#